data_AF-A0A2W5TBQ1-F1
#
_entry.id   AF-A0A2W5TBQ1-F1
#
_cell.length_a   1.000
_cell.length_b   1.000
_cell.length_c   1.000
_cell.angle_alpha   90.00
_cell.angle_beta   90.00
_cell.angle_gamma   90.00
#
_symmetry.space_group_name_H-M   'P 1'
#
loop_
_entity.id
_entity.type
_entity.pdbx_description
1 polymer ?
#
loop_
_entity_poly.entity_id
_entity_poly.type
_entity_poly.pdbx_seq_one_letter_code
_entity_poly.pdbx_strand_id
1 'polypeptide(L)'
;GFVHGHIEQNNWDEFKSILNNFDQAQHIIKKERLPIELAMWGRDRLDEENQQYAHVSGVDAVIMGHTVTQRPCKRDNCYWIDTGAVHWGTMTILDLSLI
;
A
#
# COMPACT_ATOMS: atom_id res chain seq x y z
N GLY A 1 10.20 -11.29 -1.37
CA GLY A 1 9.24 -11.39 -0.27
C GLY A 1 8.03 -10.50 -0.54
N PHE A 2 6.99 -10.59 0.29
CA PHE A 2 5.78 -9.76 0.18
C PHE A 2 5.57 -8.91 1.42
N VAL A 3 4.82 -7.82 1.28
CA VAL A 3 4.42 -6.93 2.38
C VAL A 3 2.93 -6.60 2.30
N HIS A 4 2.34 -6.18 3.41
CA HIS A 4 0.97 -5.69 3.46
C HIS A 4 0.94 -4.23 3.91
N GLY A 5 0.29 -3.37 3.13
CA GLY A 5 0.18 -1.95 3.40
C GLY A 5 0.73 -1.06 2.28
N HIS A 6 0.42 0.23 2.36
CA HIS A 6 0.82 1.21 1.36
C HIS A 6 2.31 1.58 1.50
N ILE A 7 3.10 1.35 0.45
CA ILE A 7 4.50 1.78 0.39
C ILE A 7 4.57 3.10 -0.37
N GLU A 8 4.88 4.23 0.26
CA GLU A 8 4.80 5.55 -0.39
C GLU A 8 5.94 5.76 -1.41
N GLN A 9 7.17 5.36 -1.09
CA GLN A 9 8.39 5.72 -1.83
C GLN A 9 8.67 4.88 -3.11
N ASN A 10 7.81 3.95 -3.51
CA ASN A 10 8.11 2.94 -4.55
C ASN A 10 9.38 2.10 -4.25
N ASN A 11 9.85 2.10 -3.01
CA ASN A 11 11.01 1.36 -2.56
C ASN A 11 10.81 0.88 -1.11
N TRP A 12 10.85 -0.43 -0.91
CA TRP A 12 10.62 -1.05 0.39
C TRP A 12 11.72 -0.73 1.41
N ASP A 13 12.97 -0.69 0.98
CA ASP A 13 14.09 -0.39 1.86
C ASP A 13 14.09 1.09 2.29
N GLU A 14 13.75 1.99 1.37
CA GLU A 14 13.56 3.41 1.67
C GLU A 14 12.40 3.62 2.66
N PHE A 15 11.25 3.00 2.39
CA PHE A 15 10.11 3.06 3.31
C PHE A 15 10.48 2.56 4.71
N LYS A 16 11.15 1.41 4.84
CA LYS A 16 11.63 0.90 6.13
C LYS A 16 12.59 1.87 6.81
N SER A 17 13.49 2.48 6.05
CA SER A 17 14.43 3.46 6.58
C SER A 17 13.69 4.66 7.18
N ILE A 18 12.72 5.21 6.45
CA ILE A 18 11.89 6.32 6.94
C ILE A 18 11.07 5.88 8.15
N LEU A 19 10.44 4.70 8.10
CA LEU A 19 9.65 4.17 9.21
C LEU A 19 10.45 4.00 10.50
N ASN A 20 11.74 3.64 10.41
CA ASN A 20 12.60 3.44 11.58
C ASN A 20 13.23 4.73 12.11
N ASN A 21 13.30 5.78 11.29
CA ASN A 21 14.08 6.99 11.60
C ASN A 21 13.26 8.29 11.56
N PHE A 22 11.94 8.23 11.40
CA PHE A 22 11.13 9.45 11.31
C PHE A 22 11.09 10.20 12.64
N ASP A 23 11.16 11.53 12.56
CA ASP A 23 10.91 12.42 13.69
C ASP A 23 9.44 12.88 13.66
N GLN A 24 8.65 12.35 14.58
CA GLN A 24 7.23 12.65 14.67
C GLN A 24 6.94 14.16 14.80
N ALA A 25 7.76 14.90 15.55
CA ALA A 25 7.57 16.33 15.75
C ALA A 25 7.84 17.10 14.45
N GLN A 26 8.87 16.72 13.68
CA GLN A 26 9.14 17.33 12.38
C GLN A 26 8.02 17.07 11.37
N HIS A 27 7.48 15.85 11.32
CA HIS A 27 6.34 15.54 10.44
C HIS A 27 5.10 16.38 10.79
N ILE A 28 4.81 16.56 12.08
CA ILE A 28 3.70 17.41 12.54
C ILE A 28 3.91 18.86 12.09
N ILE A 29 5.12 19.41 12.27
CA ILE A 29 5.45 20.79 11.88
C ILE A 29 5.31 20.98 10.36
N LYS A 30 5.79 20.01 9.57
CA LYS A 30 5.71 20.03 8.10
C LYS A 30 4.32 19.67 7.57
N LYS A 31 3.39 19.25 8.43
CA LYS A 31 2.05 18.73 8.07
C LYS A 31 2.10 17.54 7.11
N GLU A 32 3.14 16.73 7.22
CA GLU A 32 3.29 15.50 6.45
C GLU A 32 2.61 14.34 7.19
N ARG A 33 1.97 13.42 6.45
CA ARG A 33 1.41 12.20 7.04
C ARG A 33 2.55 11.35 7.59
N LEU A 34 2.32 10.72 8.75
CA LEU A 34 3.32 9.83 9.34
C LEU A 34 3.49 8.58 8.45
N PRO A 35 4.69 7.97 8.39
CA PRO A 35 4.91 6.76 7.60
C PRO A 35 3.95 5.62 7.95
N ILE A 36 3.62 5.49 9.24
CA ILE A 36 2.65 4.51 9.75
C ILE A 36 1.24 4.82 9.24
N GLU A 37 0.85 6.09 9.21
CA GLU A 37 -0.46 6.50 8.70
C GLU A 37 -0.57 6.28 7.20
N LEU A 38 0.50 6.55 6.44
CA LEU A 38 0.55 6.25 5.02
C LEU A 38 0.36 4.76 4.80
N ALA A 39 1.13 3.90 5.48
CA ALA A 39 1.03 2.45 5.35
C ALA A 39 -0.36 1.87 5.62
N MET A 40 -1.08 2.45 6.58
CA MET A 40 -2.42 2.00 6.98
C MET A 40 -3.56 2.63 6.15
N TRP A 41 -3.45 3.91 5.81
CA TRP A 41 -4.57 4.74 5.35
C TRP A 41 -4.35 5.39 3.98
N GLY A 42 -3.20 5.16 3.34
CA GLY A 42 -2.91 5.68 2.00
C GLY A 42 -3.77 5.01 0.93
N ARG A 43 -4.41 5.78 0.06
CA ARG A 43 -5.29 5.28 -1.01
C ARG A 43 -4.82 5.66 -2.42
N ASP A 44 -3.95 6.66 -2.52
CA ASP A 44 -3.64 7.40 -3.74
C ASP A 44 -2.94 6.54 -4.81
N ARG A 45 -2.29 5.45 -4.40
CA ARG A 45 -1.63 4.49 -5.30
C ARG A 45 -2.58 3.75 -6.25
N LEU A 46 -3.86 3.63 -5.91
CA LEU A 46 -4.84 2.99 -6.80
C LEU A 46 -5.25 3.92 -7.97
N ASP A 47 -5.11 5.24 -7.82
CA ASP A 47 -5.47 6.21 -8.85
C ASP A 47 -4.52 6.12 -10.05
N GLU A 48 -5.00 5.56 -11.16
CA GLU A 48 -4.23 5.36 -12.39
C GLU A 48 -3.73 6.68 -13.00
N GLU A 49 -4.38 7.81 -12.72
CA GLU A 49 -3.93 9.12 -13.19
C GLU A 49 -2.74 9.64 -12.38
N ASN A 50 -2.57 9.18 -11.13
CA ASN A 50 -1.46 9.56 -10.28
C ASN A 50 -0.15 8.84 -10.71
N GLN A 51 0.63 9.53 -11.54
CA GLN A 51 1.90 9.03 -12.11
C GLN A 51 3.06 8.96 -11.10
N GLN A 52 2.90 9.46 -9.87
CA GLN A 52 3.91 9.31 -8.81
C GLN A 52 4.14 7.83 -8.46
N TYR A 53 3.08 7.02 -8.57
CA TYR A 53 3.10 5.63 -8.13
C TYR A 53 3.41 4.67 -9.27
N ALA A 54 4.38 3.80 -9.01
CA ALA A 54 4.87 2.79 -9.93
C ALA A 54 5.25 1.51 -9.16
N HIS A 55 5.92 0.58 -9.84
CA HIS A 55 6.48 -0.62 -9.25
C HIS A 55 7.27 -0.35 -7.96
N VAL A 56 7.00 -1.11 -6.90
CA VAL A 56 7.68 -1.01 -5.62
C VAL A 56 8.88 -1.94 -5.60
N SER A 57 10.08 -1.36 -5.62
CA SER A 57 11.35 -2.09 -5.54
C SER A 57 11.62 -2.68 -4.15
N GLY A 58 12.43 -3.75 -4.09
CA GLY A 58 12.83 -4.41 -2.84
C GLY A 58 11.84 -5.45 -2.30
N VAL A 59 10.70 -5.65 -2.97
CA VAL A 59 9.68 -6.68 -2.68
C VAL A 59 9.08 -7.21 -3.98
N ASP A 60 8.65 -8.47 -3.96
CA ASP A 60 8.04 -9.11 -5.13
C ASP A 60 6.58 -8.67 -5.30
N ALA A 61 5.87 -8.50 -4.18
CA ALA A 61 4.47 -8.08 -4.16
C ALA A 61 4.11 -7.22 -2.93
N VAL A 62 3.22 -6.26 -3.14
CA VAL A 62 2.59 -5.44 -2.10
C VAL A 62 1.11 -5.77 -2.08
N ILE A 63 0.62 -6.30 -0.95
CA ILE A 63 -0.78 -6.69 -0.78
C ILE A 63 -1.52 -5.54 -0.10
N MET A 64 -2.50 -4.99 -0.80
CA MET A 64 -3.28 -3.83 -0.42
C MET A 64 -4.67 -4.25 0.05
N GLY A 65 -5.08 -3.72 1.21
CA GLY A 65 -6.47 -3.69 1.65
C GLY A 65 -6.98 -2.25 1.69
N HIS A 66 -7.90 -1.96 2.62
CA HIS A 66 -8.38 -0.63 3.00
C HIS A 66 -9.19 0.14 1.93
N THR A 67 -8.73 0.15 0.69
CA THR A 67 -9.50 0.61 -0.46
C THR A 67 -10.34 -0.53 -0.99
N VAL A 68 -11.64 -0.46 -0.71
CA VAL A 68 -12.64 -1.43 -1.17
C VAL A 68 -12.78 -1.31 -2.69
N THR A 69 -12.62 -2.43 -3.38
CA THR A 69 -12.76 -2.57 -4.84
C THR A 69 -13.88 -3.56 -5.16
N GLN A 70 -14.52 -3.45 -6.34
CA GLN A 70 -15.60 -4.37 -6.74
C GLN A 70 -15.08 -5.76 -7.15
N ARG A 71 -13.81 -5.83 -7.57
CA ARG A 71 -13.11 -7.05 -7.98
C ARG A 71 -11.64 -6.90 -7.60
N PRO A 72 -10.92 -8.00 -7.35
CA PRO A 72 -9.49 -7.93 -7.14
C PRO A 72 -8.83 -7.23 -8.34
N CYS A 73 -7.93 -6.30 -8.07
CA CYS A 73 -7.22 -5.57 -9.11
C CYS A 73 -5.73 -5.45 -8.77
N LYS A 74 -4.96 -5.10 -9.79
CA LYS A 74 -3.51 -5.03 -9.73
C LYS A 74 -3.03 -3.81 -10.51
N ARG A 75 -2.02 -3.14 -9.95
CA ARG A 75 -1.20 -2.12 -10.62
C ARG A 75 0.24 -2.38 -10.26
N ASP A 76 1.11 -2.54 -11.25
CA ASP A 76 2.50 -2.95 -11.07
C ASP A 76 2.63 -4.22 -10.22
N ASN A 77 3.34 -4.20 -9.10
CA ASN A 77 3.40 -5.31 -8.14
C ASN A 77 2.49 -5.12 -6.91
N CYS A 78 1.51 -4.22 -6.99
CA CYS A 78 0.54 -3.96 -5.94
C CYS A 78 -0.81 -4.62 -6.25
N TYR A 79 -1.35 -5.38 -5.29
CA TYR A 79 -2.55 -6.20 -5.45
C TYR A 79 -3.61 -5.77 -4.42
N TRP A 80 -4.79 -5.33 -4.87
CA TRP A 80 -5.90 -5.00 -3.99
C TRP A 80 -6.82 -6.21 -3.83
N ILE A 81 -6.95 -6.67 -2.59
CA ILE A 81 -7.75 -7.85 -2.24
C ILE A 81 -8.97 -7.51 -1.38
N ASP A 82 -9.13 -6.26 -0.97
CA ASP A 82 -10.35 -5.84 -0.25
C ASP A 82 -11.50 -5.70 -1.25
N THR A 83 -12.29 -6.77 -1.37
CA THR A 83 -13.51 -6.81 -2.18
C THR A 83 -14.78 -6.52 -1.39
N GLY A 84 -14.65 -5.92 -0.20
CA GLY A 84 -15.80 -5.50 0.59
C GLY A 84 -16.63 -6.66 1.14
N ALA A 85 -16.00 -7.63 1.81
CA ALA A 85 -16.70 -8.78 2.41
C ALA A 85 -17.87 -8.35 3.31
N VAL A 86 -17.70 -7.27 4.09
CA VAL A 86 -18.75 -6.71 4.96
C VAL A 86 -19.87 -6.00 4.19
N HIS A 87 -19.60 -5.54 2.97
CA HIS A 87 -20.56 -4.80 2.14
C HIS A 87 -21.36 -5.75 1.23
N TRP A 88 -20.71 -6.77 0.67
CA TRP A 88 -21.26 -7.58 -0.43
C TRP A 88 -21.19 -9.09 -0.18
N GLY A 89 -20.60 -9.54 0.94
CA GLY A 89 -20.41 -10.96 1.24
C GLY A 89 -19.28 -11.63 0.46
N THR A 90 -18.54 -10.88 -0.36
CA THR A 90 -17.44 -11.43 -1.17
C THR A 90 -16.10 -11.29 -0.45
N MET A 91 -15.56 -12.42 0.02
CA MET A 91 -14.21 -12.50 0.59
C MET A 91 -13.22 -12.99 -0.47
N THR A 92 -12.17 -12.20 -0.71
CA THR A 92 -11.08 -12.57 -1.62
C THR A 92 -9.93 -13.20 -0.86
N ILE A 93 -9.42 -14.30 -1.39
CA ILE A 93 -8.21 -14.97 -0.91
C ILE A 93 -7.21 -15.01 -2.06
N LEU A 94 -6.00 -14.50 -1.82
CA LEU A 94 -4.90 -14.52 -2.78
C LEU A 94 -3.89 -15.59 -2.39
N ASP A 95 -3.69 -16.57 -3.26
CA ASP A 95 -2.63 -17.56 -3.13
C ASP A 95 -1.31 -16.97 -3.62
N LEU A 96 -0.39 -16.72 -2.66
CA LEU A 96 0.90 -16.10 -2.94
C LEU A 96 1.86 -17.00 -3.73
N SER A 97 1.58 -18.30 -3.85
CA SER A 97 2.39 -19.20 -4.69
C SER A 97 2.14 -19.02 -6.19
N LEU A 98 1.08 -18.29 -6.56
CA LEU A 98 0.66 -18.06 -7.93
C LEU A 98 1.08 -16.69 -8.48
N ILE A 99 1.84 -15.89 -7.71
CA ILE A 99 2.26 -14.53 -8.08
C ILE A 99 3.76 -14.33 -8.00
#